data_AF-A0A8H9J7X5-F1
#
_entry.id   AF-A0A8H9J7X5-F1
#
_cell.length_a   1.000
_cell.length_b   1.000
_cell.length_c   1.000
_cell.angle_alpha   90.00
_cell.angle_beta   90.00
_cell.angle_gamma   90.00
#
_symmetry.space_group_name_H-M   'P 1'
#
loop_
_entity.id
_entity.type
_entity.pdbx_description
1 polymer ?
#
loop_
_entity_poly.entity_id
_entity_poly.type
_entity_poly.pdbx_seq_one_letter_code
_entity_poly.pdbx_strand_id
1 'polypeptide(L)'
;MRDAAGFLSTDATLASDLTLLAYLLFLLPGMLLGFYFARRKKFSPHHKLVMTTVVIINWILIGFLMLVSYREGVIPYLSAEFNADPRVALPIIHGVIGFTAQVLATYLALRMWFEKVLPRFVMVRNIKVFMRLTLAMWIITAVLGIAIYAVWYAVPAQAGNSDVSPVATPELALAPTPED
;
A
#
# COMPACT_ATOMS: atom_id res chain seq x y z
N MET A 1 -1.18 -2.54 -17.75
CA MET A 1 -0.64 -3.45 -16.71
C MET A 1 -1.10 -3.08 -15.30
N ARG A 2 -1.28 -1.80 -14.95
CA ARG A 2 -1.64 -1.39 -13.58
C ARG A 2 -3.07 -1.80 -13.18
N ASP A 3 -3.99 -1.72 -14.13
CA ASP A 3 -5.41 -2.12 -13.95
C ASP A 3 -5.66 -3.57 -14.37
N ALA A 4 -4.59 -4.35 -14.60
CA ALA A 4 -4.73 -5.77 -14.83
C ALA A 4 -5.30 -6.42 -13.57
N ALA A 5 -6.08 -7.49 -13.74
CA ALA A 5 -6.58 -8.27 -12.60
C ALA A 5 -5.42 -8.79 -11.75
N GLY A 6 -5.61 -8.76 -10.43
CA GLY A 6 -4.73 -9.40 -9.47
C GLY A 6 -4.74 -10.92 -9.62
N PHE A 7 -3.83 -11.57 -8.90
CA PHE A 7 -3.64 -13.01 -8.92
C PHE A 7 -3.84 -13.65 -7.55
N LEU A 8 -4.08 -12.86 -6.50
CA LEU A 8 -4.39 -13.36 -5.15
C LEU A 8 -5.85 -13.82 -4.98
N SER A 9 -6.57 -14.07 -6.08
CA SER A 9 -7.98 -14.48 -6.10
C SER A 9 -8.90 -13.52 -5.34
N THR A 10 -8.64 -12.22 -5.48
CA THR A 10 -9.45 -11.12 -4.94
C THR A 10 -9.79 -10.13 -6.05
N ASP A 11 -10.71 -9.20 -5.82
CA ASP A 11 -11.04 -8.11 -6.77
C ASP A 11 -9.94 -7.03 -6.87
N ALA A 12 -8.76 -7.30 -6.33
CA ALA A 12 -7.62 -6.41 -6.35
C ALA A 12 -7.00 -6.32 -7.76
N THR A 13 -6.39 -5.16 -8.02
CA THR A 13 -5.55 -4.96 -9.21
C THR A 13 -4.18 -5.61 -9.01
N LEU A 14 -3.51 -5.99 -10.10
CA LEU A 14 -2.13 -6.47 -10.08
C LEU A 14 -1.19 -5.51 -9.32
N ALA A 15 -1.39 -4.20 -9.48
CA ALA A 15 -0.62 -3.21 -8.74
C ALA A 15 -0.84 -3.28 -7.22
N SER A 16 -2.06 -3.58 -6.78
CA SER A 16 -2.39 -3.73 -5.35
C SER A 16 -1.74 -5.00 -4.78
N ASP A 17 -1.82 -6.12 -5.48
CA ASP A 17 -1.18 -7.38 -5.10
C ASP A 17 0.35 -7.23 -4.99
N LEU A 18 0.96 -6.62 -6.01
CA LEU A 18 2.39 -6.39 -6.02
C LEU A 18 2.84 -5.45 -4.90
N THR A 19 2.07 -4.41 -4.60
CA THR A 19 2.38 -3.49 -3.48
C THR A 19 2.33 -4.24 -2.15
N LEU A 20 1.27 -5.02 -1.92
CA LEU A 20 1.10 -5.80 -0.70
C LEU A 20 2.24 -6.81 -0.54
N LEU A 21 2.53 -7.59 -1.57
CA LEU A 21 3.57 -8.62 -1.52
C LEU A 21 4.97 -8.02 -1.41
N ALA A 22 5.27 -6.92 -2.10
CA ALA A 22 6.53 -6.22 -1.93
C ALA A 22 6.70 -5.74 -0.48
N TYR A 23 5.63 -5.30 0.16
CA TYR A 23 5.70 -4.91 1.57
C TYR A 23 5.92 -6.12 2.50
N LEU A 24 5.15 -7.19 2.32
CA LEU A 24 5.18 -8.37 3.19
C LEU A 24 6.44 -9.21 3.03
N LEU A 25 6.91 -9.40 1.80
CA LEU A 25 8.03 -10.30 1.49
C LEU A 25 9.37 -9.58 1.48
N PHE A 26 9.39 -8.26 1.27
CA PHE A 26 10.63 -7.50 1.14
C PHE A 26 10.78 -6.40 2.19
N LEU A 27 9.87 -5.42 2.25
CA LEU A 27 10.08 -4.25 3.12
C LEU A 27 10.01 -4.59 4.60
N LEU A 28 9.01 -5.34 5.03
CA LEU A 28 8.85 -5.72 6.44
C LEU A 28 9.99 -6.62 6.92
N PRO A 29 10.38 -7.71 6.21
CA PRO A 29 11.57 -8.48 6.56
C PRO A 29 12.86 -7.66 6.51
N GLY A 30 13.02 -6.79 5.51
CA GLY A 30 14.18 -5.91 5.37
C GLY A 30 14.36 -4.97 6.57
N MET A 31 13.27 -4.38 7.06
CA MET A 31 13.29 -3.58 8.28
C MET A 31 13.68 -4.38 9.52
N LEU A 32 13.09 -5.57 9.70
CA LEU A 32 13.41 -6.44 10.84
C LEU A 32 14.87 -6.89 10.80
N LEU A 33 15.41 -7.18 9.61
CA LEU A 33 16.81 -7.48 9.40
C LEU A 33 17.71 -6.26 9.73
N GLY A 34 17.31 -5.07 9.29
CA GLY A 34 17.98 -3.82 9.66
C GLY A 34 17.99 -3.60 11.18
N PHE A 35 16.86 -3.84 11.86
CA PHE A 35 16.75 -3.78 13.32
C PHE A 35 17.69 -4.80 13.99
N TYR A 36 17.72 -6.04 13.49
CA TYR A 36 18.62 -7.08 13.97
C TYR A 36 20.10 -6.64 13.88
N PHE A 37 20.52 -6.10 12.74
CA PHE A 37 21.89 -5.59 12.59
C PHE A 37 22.21 -4.44 13.54
N ALA A 38 21.29 -3.49 13.73
CA ALA A 38 21.47 -2.41 14.68
C ALA A 38 21.62 -2.91 16.13
N ARG A 39 20.84 -3.93 16.53
CA ARG A 39 20.94 -4.55 17.87
C ARG A 39 22.27 -5.29 18.07
N ARG A 40 22.80 -5.92 17.01
CA ARG A 40 24.12 -6.56 16.99
C ARG A 40 25.29 -5.57 16.83
N LYS A 41 25.03 -4.25 16.83
CA LYS A 41 26.02 -3.18 16.59
C LYS A 41 26.72 -3.29 15.22
N LYS A 42 26.13 -4.01 14.25
CA LYS A 42 26.63 -4.15 12.87
C LYS A 42 26.12 -2.98 12.01
N PHE A 43 26.55 -1.76 12.33
CA PHE A 43 26.03 -0.53 11.70
C PHE A 43 26.50 -0.36 10.25
N SER A 44 27.78 -0.58 9.97
CA SER A 44 28.36 -0.50 8.63
C SER A 44 29.03 -1.82 8.26
N PRO A 45 28.88 -2.33 7.02
CA PRO A 45 28.00 -1.83 5.96
C PRO A 45 26.54 -2.33 6.08
N HIS A 46 26.31 -3.40 6.84
CA HIS A 46 25.08 -4.20 6.83
C HIS A 46 23.80 -3.41 7.10
N HIS A 47 23.66 -2.81 8.30
CA HIS A 47 22.47 -2.01 8.63
C HIS A 47 22.29 -0.84 7.66
N LYS A 48 23.38 -0.14 7.32
CA LYS A 48 23.38 1.00 6.41
C LYS A 48 22.82 0.65 5.04
N LEU A 49 23.35 -0.39 4.39
CA LEU A 49 22.92 -0.82 3.06
C LEU A 49 21.48 -1.32 3.08
N VAL A 50 21.13 -2.20 4.03
CA VAL A 50 19.77 -2.76 4.12
C VAL A 50 18.73 -1.65 4.30
N MET A 51 18.93 -0.74 5.26
CA MET A 51 17.95 0.32 5.51
C MET A 51 17.88 1.33 4.35
N THR A 52 19.01 1.61 3.68
CA THR A 52 19.01 2.50 2.50
C THR A 52 18.22 1.87 1.36
N THR A 53 18.45 0.58 1.07
CA THR A 53 17.72 -0.17 0.06
C THR A 53 16.21 -0.21 0.35
N VAL A 54 15.83 -0.49 1.60
CA VAL A 54 14.43 -0.47 2.05
C VAL A 54 13.79 0.90 1.83
N VAL A 55 14.47 1.99 2.18
CA VAL A 55 13.95 3.36 1.99
C VAL A 55 13.78 3.71 0.51
N ILE A 56 14.77 3.39 -0.34
CA ILE A 56 14.71 3.66 -1.79
C ILE A 56 13.57 2.89 -2.45
N ILE A 57 13.48 1.58 -2.17
CA ILE A 57 12.40 0.75 -2.74
C ILE A 57 11.04 1.24 -2.25
N ASN A 58 10.91 1.63 -0.97
CA ASN A 58 9.65 2.16 -0.48
C ASN A 58 9.26 3.48 -1.16
N TRP A 59 10.22 4.37 -1.46
CA TRP A 59 9.94 5.58 -2.26
C TRP A 59 9.42 5.26 -3.65
N ILE A 60 10.00 4.25 -4.32
CA ILE A 60 9.53 3.79 -5.63
C ILE A 60 8.09 3.27 -5.53
N LEU A 61 7.79 2.42 -4.55
CA LEU A 61 6.42 1.90 -4.36
C LEU A 61 5.41 3.01 -4.04
N ILE A 62 5.79 3.97 -3.20
CA ILE A 62 4.94 5.12 -2.87
C ILE A 62 4.67 5.96 -4.11
N GLY A 63 5.72 6.39 -4.82
CA GLY A 63 5.60 7.30 -5.95
C GLY A 63 4.89 6.66 -7.14
N PHE A 64 5.21 5.40 -7.44
CA PHE A 64 4.63 4.73 -8.60
C PHE A 64 3.30 4.07 -8.29
N LEU A 65 3.14 3.32 -7.20
CA LEU A 65 1.94 2.50 -6.98
C LEU A 65 0.94 3.22 -6.04
N MET A 66 1.36 3.57 -4.82
CA MET A 66 0.42 4.09 -3.81
C MET A 66 -0.14 5.47 -4.13
N LEU A 67 0.67 6.40 -4.65
CA LEU A 67 0.22 7.77 -4.94
C LEU A 67 -0.90 7.77 -5.99
N VAL A 68 -0.82 6.86 -6.97
CA VAL A 68 -1.86 6.70 -7.98
C VAL A 68 -3.11 6.08 -7.39
N SER A 69 -3.00 4.99 -6.63
CA SER A 69 -4.17 4.40 -5.97
C SER A 69 -4.86 5.41 -5.03
N TYR A 70 -4.08 6.26 -4.35
CA TYR A 70 -4.60 7.31 -3.50
C TYR A 70 -5.32 8.41 -4.28
N ARG A 71 -4.75 8.87 -5.41
CA ARG A 71 -5.35 9.95 -6.20
C ARG A 71 -6.66 9.54 -6.87
N GLU A 72 -6.78 8.28 -7.28
CA GLU A 72 -8.01 7.79 -7.94
C GLU A 72 -9.04 7.28 -6.93
N GLY A 73 -8.58 6.62 -5.86
CA GLY A 73 -9.46 5.91 -4.93
C GLY A 73 -9.81 6.66 -3.64
N VAL A 74 -9.11 7.74 -3.31
CA VAL A 74 -9.31 8.47 -2.04
C VAL A 74 -9.62 9.94 -2.28
N ILE A 75 -8.82 10.65 -3.09
CA ILE A 75 -8.99 12.11 -3.32
C ILE A 75 -10.40 12.51 -3.78
N PRO A 76 -11.06 11.81 -4.73
CA PRO A 76 -12.39 12.21 -5.20
C PRO A 76 -13.46 12.11 -4.10
N TYR A 77 -13.20 11.33 -3.06
CA TYR A 77 -14.13 11.06 -1.97
C TYR A 77 -13.81 11.88 -0.70
N LEU A 78 -12.84 12.81 -0.75
CA LEU A 78 -12.51 13.70 0.37
C LEU A 78 -13.57 14.79 0.61
N SER A 79 -14.27 15.23 -0.44
CA SER A 79 -15.22 16.35 -0.39
C SER A 79 -16.66 15.94 -0.13
N ALA A 80 -17.01 14.68 -0.38
CA ALA A 80 -18.25 14.11 0.13
C ALA A 80 -18.04 13.89 1.64
N GLU A 81 -18.97 14.39 2.45
CA GLU A 81 -18.92 14.36 3.93
C GLU A 81 -18.15 13.16 4.44
N PHE A 82 -17.11 13.40 5.24
CA PHE A 82 -16.25 12.38 5.84
C PHE A 82 -17.14 11.48 6.72
N ASN A 83 -17.86 10.53 6.09
CA ASN A 83 -18.89 9.70 6.70
C ASN A 83 -18.28 8.58 7.54
N ALA A 84 -17.02 8.76 7.97
CA ALA A 84 -16.18 7.76 8.61
C ALA A 84 -16.12 6.42 7.84
N ASP A 85 -16.32 6.44 6.51
CA ASP A 85 -16.18 5.24 5.68
C ASP A 85 -14.76 4.68 5.85
N PRO A 86 -14.59 3.46 6.37
CA PRO A 86 -13.28 2.83 6.53
C PRO A 86 -12.47 2.80 5.23
N ARG A 87 -13.13 2.77 4.05
CA ARG A 87 -12.47 2.79 2.75
C ARG A 87 -11.77 4.11 2.45
N VAL A 88 -12.20 5.21 3.05
CA VAL A 88 -11.57 6.55 2.91
C VAL A 88 -10.70 6.87 4.12
N ALA A 89 -11.19 6.59 5.33
CA ALA A 89 -10.50 6.91 6.57
C ALA A 89 -9.19 6.12 6.74
N LEU A 90 -9.19 4.81 6.47
CA LEU A 90 -7.99 3.98 6.65
C LEU A 90 -6.84 4.39 5.72
N PRO A 91 -7.04 4.61 4.40
CA PRO A 91 -5.99 5.13 3.54
C PRO A 91 -5.45 6.50 3.94
N ILE A 92 -6.28 7.40 4.48
CA ILE A 92 -5.82 8.70 4.99
C ILE A 92 -4.90 8.52 6.20
N ILE A 93 -5.34 7.74 7.19
CA ILE A 93 -4.53 7.46 8.39
C ILE A 93 -3.22 6.76 8.01
N HIS A 94 -3.29 5.76 7.13
CA HIS A 94 -2.13 5.06 6.58
C HIS A 94 -1.19 6.03 5.86
N GLY A 95 -1.72 6.91 5.01
CA GLY A 95 -0.96 7.90 4.26
C GLY A 95 -0.21 8.88 5.17
N VAL A 96 -0.89 9.42 6.19
CA VAL A 96 -0.28 10.37 7.15
C VAL A 96 0.83 9.71 7.98
N ILE A 97 0.55 8.55 8.58
CA ILE A 97 1.52 7.84 9.40
C ILE A 97 2.68 7.35 8.53
N GLY A 98 2.37 6.74 7.39
CA GLY A 98 3.36 6.18 6.47
C GLY A 98 4.27 7.24 5.86
N PHE A 99 3.71 8.38 5.42
CA PHE A 99 4.52 9.48 4.89
C PHE A 99 5.46 10.07 5.95
N THR A 100 4.95 10.30 7.16
CA THR A 100 5.77 10.75 8.29
C THR A 100 6.90 9.77 8.58
N ALA A 101 6.59 8.47 8.58
CA ALA A 101 7.56 7.41 8.78
C ALA A 101 8.62 7.37 7.67
N GLN A 102 8.22 7.59 6.41
CA GLN A 102 9.10 7.59 5.25
C GLN A 102 10.05 8.80 5.26
N VAL A 103 9.57 9.98 5.64
CA VAL A 103 10.41 11.18 5.80
C VAL A 103 11.43 10.97 6.92
N LEU A 104 11.01 10.44 8.08
CA LEU A 104 11.93 10.12 9.17
C LEU A 104 12.96 9.06 8.78
N ALA A 105 12.55 8.00 8.06
CA ALA A 105 13.45 6.97 7.57
C ALA A 105 14.47 7.53 6.59
N THR A 106 14.05 8.44 5.70
CA THR A 106 14.93 9.14 4.75
C THR A 106 15.95 10.00 5.49
N TYR A 107 15.51 10.79 6.48
CA TYR A 107 16.40 11.55 7.35
C TYR A 107 17.45 10.65 8.04
N LEU A 108 17.02 9.53 8.63
CA LEU A 108 17.92 8.59 9.30
C LEU A 108 18.90 7.96 8.31
N ALA A 109 18.47 7.58 7.11
CA ALA A 109 19.32 7.06 6.05
C ALA A 109 20.39 8.08 5.63
N LEU A 110 19.99 9.32 5.34
CA LEU A 110 20.92 10.41 5.01
C LEU A 110 21.90 10.67 6.15
N ARG A 111 21.42 10.69 7.40
CA ARG A 111 22.29 10.88 8.58
C ARG A 111 23.34 9.77 8.69
N MET A 112 23.02 8.52 8.38
CA MET A 112 24.00 7.43 8.35
C MET A 112 25.08 7.66 7.29
N TRP A 113 24.74 8.25 6.13
CA TRP A 113 25.70 8.52 5.05
C TRP A 113 26.53 9.77 5.27
N PHE A 114 25.94 10.82 5.83
CA PHE A 114 26.54 12.16 5.89
C PHE A 114 26.86 12.62 7.32
N GLU A 115 27.02 11.69 8.28
CA GLU A 115 27.28 12.03 9.69
C GLU A 115 28.49 12.95 9.91
N LYS A 116 29.46 12.93 8.99
CA LYS A 116 30.68 13.76 9.07
C LYS A 116 30.54 15.14 8.41
N VAL A 117 29.47 15.34 7.63
CA VAL A 117 29.26 16.54 6.78
C VAL A 117 28.07 17.36 7.27
N LEU A 118 27.07 16.72 7.89
CA LEU A 118 25.85 17.39 8.34
C LEU A 118 26.16 18.42 9.47
N PRO A 119 25.58 19.63 9.40
CA PRO A 119 25.78 20.65 10.42
C PRO A 119 25.08 20.25 11.74
N ARG A 120 25.59 20.71 12.90
CA ARG A 120 25.08 20.24 14.20
C ARG A 120 23.59 20.52 14.45
N PHE A 121 23.02 21.55 13.82
CA PHE A 121 21.60 21.92 14.03
C PHE A 121 20.61 20.89 13.45
N VAL A 122 21.01 20.08 12.46
CA VAL A 122 20.15 18.99 11.92
C VAL A 122 20.39 17.66 12.63
N MET A 123 21.40 17.57 13.51
CA MET A 123 21.74 16.35 14.23
C MET A 123 20.93 16.23 15.51
N VAL A 124 19.94 15.35 15.50
CA VAL A 124 19.25 14.98 16.74
C VAL A 124 20.21 14.27 17.70
N ARG A 125 20.16 14.67 18.98
CA ARG A 125 21.00 14.11 20.06
C ARG A 125 20.65 12.65 20.36
N ASN A 126 19.35 12.33 20.41
CA ASN A 126 18.85 11.01 20.79
C ASN A 126 18.35 10.20 19.58
N ILE A 127 19.26 9.84 18.66
CA ILE A 127 18.90 9.13 17.42
C ILE A 127 18.11 7.84 17.65
N LYS A 128 18.37 7.13 18.77
CA LYS A 128 17.70 5.87 19.11
C LYS A 128 16.19 6.02 19.26
N VAL A 129 15.71 7.18 19.73
CA VAL A 129 14.27 7.45 19.87
C VAL A 129 13.64 7.53 18.49
N PHE A 130 14.24 8.31 17.59
CA PHE A 130 13.77 8.45 16.21
C PHE A 130 13.83 7.14 15.44
N MET A 131 14.86 6.31 15.64
CA MET A 131 14.93 4.97 15.04
C MET A 131 13.77 4.08 15.50
N ARG A 132 13.46 4.03 16.80
CA ARG A 132 12.35 3.23 17.34
C ARG A 132 11.00 3.76 16.89
N LEU A 133 10.82 5.08 16.90
CA LEU A 133 9.61 5.74 16.42
C LEU A 133 9.35 5.41 14.95
N THR A 134 10.39 5.53 14.11
CA THR A 134 10.31 5.20 12.69
C THR A 134 9.90 3.74 12.48
N LEU A 135 10.55 2.80 13.19
CA LEU A 135 10.21 1.38 13.11
C LEU A 135 8.76 1.11 13.55
N ALA A 136 8.32 1.72 14.65
CA ALA A 136 6.94 1.58 15.13
C ALA A 136 5.93 2.11 14.11
N MET A 137 6.17 3.31 13.57
CA MET A 137 5.31 3.90 12.54
C MET A 137 5.26 3.04 11.27
N TRP A 138 6.38 2.47 10.83
CA TRP A 138 6.39 1.55 9.68
C TRP A 138 5.62 0.26 9.94
N ILE A 139 5.71 -0.32 11.15
CA ILE A 139 4.94 -1.51 11.52
C ILE A 139 3.44 -1.18 11.54
N ILE A 140 3.05 -0.05 12.15
CA ILE A 140 1.65 0.42 12.15
C ILE A 140 1.16 0.62 10.71
N THR A 141 1.97 1.27 9.87
CA THR A 141 1.65 1.50 8.45
C THR A 141 1.49 0.17 7.69
N ALA A 142 2.34 -0.82 7.98
CA ALA A 142 2.24 -2.17 7.40
C ALA A 142 0.90 -2.82 7.74
N VAL A 143 0.53 -2.81 9.01
CA VAL A 143 -0.73 -3.38 9.50
C VAL A 143 -1.92 -2.65 8.87
N LEU A 144 -1.88 -1.32 8.79
CA LEU A 144 -2.91 -0.54 8.10
C LEU A 144 -2.98 -0.88 6.60
N GLY A 145 -1.86 -1.12 5.93
CA GLY A 145 -1.85 -1.53 4.52
C GLY A 145 -2.56 -2.87 4.29
N ILE A 146 -2.31 -3.84 5.16
CA ILE A 146 -3.01 -5.14 5.16
C ILE A 146 -4.51 -4.92 5.40
N ALA A 147 -4.87 -4.09 6.39
CA ALA A 147 -6.27 -3.79 6.70
C ALA A 147 -6.99 -3.10 5.54
N ILE A 148 -6.34 -2.15 4.85
CA ILE A 148 -6.89 -1.50 3.65
C ILE A 148 -7.14 -2.52 2.55
N TYR A 149 -6.14 -3.37 2.26
CA TYR A 149 -6.29 -4.42 1.25
C TYR A 149 -7.49 -5.32 1.57
N ALA A 150 -7.66 -5.72 2.84
CA ALA A 150 -8.80 -6.53 3.26
C ALA A 150 -10.14 -5.78 3.12
N VAL A 151 -10.22 -4.53 3.57
CA VAL A 151 -11.46 -3.73 3.51
C VAL A 151 -11.88 -3.43 2.06
N TRP A 152 -10.91 -3.29 1.16
CA TRP A 152 -11.15 -2.99 -0.25
C TRP A 152 -11.45 -4.23 -1.09
N TYR A 153 -10.86 -5.39 -0.76
CA TYR A 153 -10.85 -6.55 -1.65
C TYR A 153 -11.26 -7.89 -1.01
N ALA A 154 -11.36 -8.01 0.31
CA ALA A 154 -11.73 -9.27 0.98
C ALA A 154 -13.24 -9.47 1.18
N VAL A 155 -14.07 -8.50 0.77
CA VAL A 155 -15.50 -8.77 0.53
C VAL A 155 -15.58 -9.27 -0.90
N PRO A 156 -15.87 -10.56 -1.14
CA PRO A 156 -16.08 -11.03 -2.50
C PRO A 156 -17.17 -10.16 -3.10
N ALA A 157 -16.96 -9.66 -4.33
CA ALA A 157 -18.07 -9.35 -5.22
C ALA A 157 -19.14 -10.41 -4.94
N GLN A 158 -20.34 -9.99 -4.53
CA GLN A 158 -21.50 -10.87 -4.53
C GLN A 158 -21.37 -11.65 -5.83
N ALA A 159 -21.10 -12.97 -5.72
CA ALA A 159 -21.09 -13.84 -6.87
C ALA A 159 -22.40 -13.49 -7.56
N GLY A 160 -22.30 -12.77 -8.67
CA GLY A 160 -23.45 -12.09 -9.23
C GLY A 160 -24.50 -13.15 -9.35
N ASN A 161 -25.66 -12.92 -8.72
CA ASN A 161 -26.84 -13.74 -8.91
C ASN A 161 -26.89 -13.99 -10.41
N SER A 162 -26.49 -15.19 -10.81
CA SER A 162 -26.67 -15.69 -12.15
C SER A 162 -28.11 -16.17 -12.23
N ASP A 163 -29.04 -15.33 -11.76
CA ASP A 163 -30.43 -15.31 -12.14
C ASP A 163 -30.54 -14.43 -13.39
N VAL A 164 -29.62 -14.62 -14.34
CA VAL A 164 -30.00 -14.42 -15.73
C VAL A 164 -30.85 -15.64 -16.07
N SER A 165 -32.12 -15.58 -15.69
CA SER A 165 -33.14 -16.40 -16.35
C SER A 165 -32.89 -16.24 -17.86
N PRO A 166 -32.77 -17.33 -18.64
CA PRO A 166 -32.56 -17.21 -20.07
C PRO A 166 -33.69 -16.35 -20.61
N VAL A 167 -33.34 -15.21 -21.20
CA VAL A 167 -34.27 -14.40 -21.96
C VAL A 167 -34.81 -15.33 -23.04
N ALA A 168 -36.07 -15.72 -22.90
CA ALA A 168 -36.76 -16.48 -23.94
C ALA A 168 -36.73 -15.62 -25.20
N THR A 169 -35.97 -16.06 -26.20
CA THR A 169 -36.07 -15.54 -27.56
C THR A 169 -37.54 -15.65 -27.96
N PRO A 170 -38.21 -14.55 -28.35
CA PRO A 170 -39.54 -14.65 -28.92
C PRO A 170 -39.43 -15.48 -30.20
N GLU A 171 -39.95 -16.69 -30.18
CA GLU A 171 -40.20 -17.47 -31.38
C GLU A 171 -41.20 -16.66 -32.21
N LEU A 172 -40.77 -16.24 -33.40
CA LEU A 172 -41.61 -15.55 -34.37
C LEU A 172 -42.83 -16.44 -34.65
N ALA A 173 -43.99 -16.06 -34.10
CA ALA A 173 -45.26 -16.62 -34.50
C ALA A 173 -45.40 -16.40 -36.01
N LEU A 174 -45.33 -17.49 -36.78
CA LEU A 174 -45.68 -17.48 -38.20
C LEU A 174 -47.07 -16.88 -38.32
N ALA A 175 -47.16 -15.76 -39.05
CA ALA A 175 -48.43 -15.19 -39.45
C ALA A 175 -49.21 -16.25 -40.27
N PRO A 176 -50.52 -16.41 -40.06
CA PRO A 176 -51.32 -17.33 -40.84
C PRO A 176 -51.28 -16.93 -42.31
N THR A 177 -50.97 -17.90 -43.17
CA THR A 177 -51.10 -17.78 -44.63
C THR A 177 -52.55 -17.47 -45.00
N PRO A 178 -52.82 -16.49 -45.88
CA PRO A 178 -54.17 -16.31 -46.41
C PRO A 178 -54.53 -17.55 -47.24
N GLU A 179 -55.69 -18.13 -46.93
CA GLU A 179 -56.31 -19.16 -47.76
C GLU A 179 -56.73 -18.54 -49.10
N ASP A 180 -56.43 -19.22 -50.20
CA ASP A 180 -57.06 -19.05 -51.52
C ASP A 180 -58.25 -20.02 -51.65
#